data_AF-A0A924UK90-F1
#
_entry.id   AF-A0A924UK90-F1
#
_cell.length_a   1.000
_cell.length_b   1.000
_cell.length_c   1.000
_cell.angle_alpha   90.00
_cell.angle_beta   90.00
_cell.angle_gamma   90.00
#
_symmetry.space_group_name_H-M   'P 1'
#
loop_
_entity.id
_entity.type
_entity.pdbx_description
1 polymer ?
#
loop_
_entity_poly.entity_id
_entity_poly.type
_entity_poly.pdbx_seq_one_letter_code
_entity_poly.pdbx_strand_id
1 'polypeptide(L)'
;MFLLTHSAVAFAKSPLIYFDTFLENRKAFVDLIQKADPKIWNLKTASWPLSGAQELSTDVAFFKNRTPQKTLLVISSGIHGIEGFVGSALQRWVIAENILAGPSDLKTDLAFIHILNPWGMQRGRRVDQKNVDLNRNFLIDAKNFQGTNADYLKIDSFLNPTDSLSLSFFHRLGFLFDSVQFILRYSLETLRKSILIGQSDQPLGLYFRGKEFASVKARVDDFLQNDCKTYAKIIWLDLHTGYGENKRLHFLANDADSPLGQRLVKQFGAFNINFGNQKNFYKTDGDLATYVSEKSSGDQEINGLVLEYGTLNSQSTLGSIESLRRMVIENQAFHHGGSFESLNESTRQFRQMFFPREDDWAEAAVTQTRQALLNLNLGMQARH
;
A
#
# COMPACT_ATOMS: atom_id res chain seq x y z
N MET A 1 22.01 -14.26 -36.46
CA MET A 1 20.58 -14.54 -36.26
C MET A 1 20.48 -15.65 -35.21
N PHE A 2 20.56 -15.28 -33.93
CA PHE A 2 20.42 -16.23 -32.82
C PHE A 2 19.02 -16.03 -32.23
N LEU A 3 18.13 -16.98 -32.49
CA LEU A 3 16.82 -17.08 -31.86
C LEU A 3 17.01 -17.56 -30.42
N LEU A 4 16.82 -16.66 -29.46
CA LEU A 4 16.61 -17.01 -28.06
C LEU A 4 15.17 -17.50 -27.90
N THR A 5 14.99 -18.82 -27.90
CA THR A 5 13.74 -19.47 -27.52
C THR A 5 13.44 -19.17 -26.05
N HIS A 6 12.43 -18.36 -25.80
CA HIS A 6 11.84 -18.19 -24.47
C HIS A 6 11.06 -19.45 -24.13
N SER A 7 11.68 -20.40 -23.42
CA SER A 7 10.96 -21.49 -22.79
C SER A 7 10.14 -20.93 -21.64
N ALA A 8 8.84 -20.74 -21.86
CA ALA A 8 7.87 -20.49 -20.80
C ALA A 8 7.77 -21.75 -19.95
N VAL A 9 8.44 -21.77 -18.80
CA VAL A 9 8.30 -22.83 -17.80
C VAL A 9 6.93 -22.64 -17.14
N ALA A 10 6.07 -23.65 -17.24
CA ALA A 10 4.78 -23.69 -16.56
C ALA A 10 5.02 -24.01 -15.08
N PHE A 11 5.00 -22.97 -14.23
CA PHE A 11 5.15 -23.13 -12.78
C PHE A 11 3.82 -23.50 -12.13
N ALA A 12 3.86 -24.35 -11.10
CA ALA A 12 2.67 -24.71 -10.31
C ALA A 12 1.99 -23.46 -9.74
N LYS A 13 0.73 -23.23 -10.15
CA LYS A 13 -0.08 -22.10 -9.72
C LYS A 13 -0.54 -22.32 -8.27
N SER A 14 0.16 -21.73 -7.30
CA SER A 14 -0.41 -21.55 -5.97
C SER A 14 -1.25 -20.27 -5.99
N PRO A 15 -2.60 -20.35 -6.04
CA PRO A 15 -3.44 -19.16 -6.16
C PRO A 15 -3.40 -18.31 -4.90
N LEU A 16 -3.69 -17.01 -5.02
CA LEU A 16 -3.92 -16.16 -3.85
C LEU A 16 -5.20 -16.62 -3.15
N ILE A 17 -5.06 -16.98 -1.88
CA ILE A 17 -6.20 -17.33 -1.03
C ILE A 17 -6.70 -16.06 -0.33
N TYR A 18 -7.93 -15.66 -0.62
CA TYR A 18 -8.55 -14.47 -0.07
C TYR A 18 -9.49 -14.79 1.09
N PHE A 19 -9.58 -13.87 2.06
CA PHE A 19 -10.59 -13.87 3.12
C PHE A 19 -11.27 -12.50 3.18
N ASP A 20 -12.54 -12.47 3.61
CA ASP A 20 -13.39 -11.29 3.55
C ASP A 20 -13.31 -10.38 4.77
N THR A 21 -12.80 -10.90 5.89
CA THR A 21 -12.71 -10.16 7.16
C THR A 21 -11.28 -9.98 7.63
N PHE A 22 -11.04 -8.95 8.44
CA PHE A 22 -9.75 -8.74 9.10
C PHE A 22 -9.39 -9.95 9.98
N LEU A 23 -10.32 -10.46 10.77
CA LEU A 23 -10.07 -11.58 11.71
C LEU A 23 -9.65 -12.87 10.99
N GLU A 24 -10.28 -13.21 9.87
CA GLU A 24 -9.89 -14.39 9.06
C GLU A 24 -8.49 -14.20 8.46
N ASN A 25 -8.19 -13.03 7.91
CA ASN A 25 -6.87 -12.73 7.35
C ASN A 25 -5.78 -12.77 8.43
N ARG A 26 -6.06 -12.20 9.61
CA ARG A 26 -5.17 -12.23 10.78
C ARG A 26 -4.94 -13.66 11.26
N LYS A 27 -6.01 -14.43 11.46
CA LYS A 27 -5.92 -15.83 11.87
C LYS A 27 -5.09 -16.64 10.87
N ALA A 28 -5.38 -16.53 9.58
CA ALA A 28 -4.64 -17.25 8.55
C ALA A 28 -3.16 -16.85 8.50
N PHE A 29 -2.84 -15.58 8.76
CA PHE A 29 -1.45 -15.11 8.85
C PHE A 29 -0.74 -15.70 10.09
N VAL A 30 -1.34 -15.59 11.28
CA VAL A 30 -0.76 -16.11 12.53
C VAL A 30 -0.60 -17.64 12.49
N ASP A 31 -1.60 -18.36 12.00
CA ASP A 31 -1.54 -19.82 11.85
C ASP A 31 -0.44 -20.24 10.85
N LEU A 32 -0.17 -19.42 9.82
CA LEU A 32 0.85 -19.71 8.82
C LEU A 32 2.26 -19.49 9.34
N ILE A 33 2.53 -18.38 10.03
CA ILE A 33 3.88 -18.08 10.55
C ILE A 33 4.33 -19.09 11.60
N GLN A 34 3.40 -19.67 12.36
CA GLN A 34 3.69 -20.72 13.35
C GLN A 34 4.20 -22.03 12.74
N LYS A 35 4.06 -22.21 11.42
CA LYS A 35 4.56 -23.39 10.70
C LYS A 35 6.04 -23.29 10.31
N ALA A 36 6.71 -22.16 10.56
CA ALA A 36 8.13 -22.03 10.24
C ALA A 36 8.96 -23.06 11.00
N ASP A 37 9.90 -23.72 10.30
CA ASP A 37 10.81 -24.68 10.91
C ASP A 37 11.74 -23.96 11.91
N PRO A 38 11.65 -24.25 13.22
CA PRO A 38 12.50 -23.61 14.22
C PRO A 38 13.99 -23.96 14.04
N LYS A 39 14.34 -25.01 13.29
CA LYS A 39 15.75 -25.32 12.99
C LYS A 39 16.36 -24.29 12.04
N ILE A 40 15.55 -23.72 11.14
CA ILE A 40 15.99 -22.74 10.15
C ILE A 40 15.82 -21.32 10.71
N TRP A 41 14.65 -21.04 11.28
CA TRP A 41 14.25 -19.69 11.66
C TRP A 41 14.21 -19.51 13.17
N ASN A 42 14.78 -18.40 13.64
CA ASN A 42 14.51 -17.85 14.96
C ASN A 42 13.34 -16.86 14.84
N LEU A 43 12.11 -17.38 14.83
CA LEU A 43 10.90 -16.58 14.69
C LEU A 43 10.66 -15.73 15.94
N LYS A 44 10.62 -14.40 15.77
CA LYS A 44 10.11 -13.45 16.76
C LYS A 44 8.78 -12.88 16.27
N THR A 45 7.78 -12.84 17.15
CA THR A 45 6.48 -12.23 16.86
C THR A 45 6.20 -11.05 17.78
N ALA A 46 5.50 -10.04 17.28
CA ALA A 46 4.95 -8.95 18.08
C ALA A 46 3.51 -8.66 17.63
N SER A 47 2.71 -8.08 18.53
CA SER A 47 1.36 -7.64 18.24
C SER A 47 1.19 -6.22 18.76
N TRP A 48 0.75 -5.31 17.91
CA TRP A 48 0.48 -3.91 18.23
C TRP A 48 -1.03 -3.72 18.30
N PRO A 49 -1.66 -3.90 19.48
CA PRO A 49 -3.10 -3.72 19.62
C PRO A 49 -3.49 -2.28 19.33
N LEU A 50 -4.58 -2.11 18.58
CA LEU A 50 -5.19 -0.81 18.37
C LEU A 50 -5.94 -0.39 19.64
N SER A 51 -5.52 0.73 20.23
CA SER A 51 -6.15 1.25 21.45
C SER A 51 -7.65 1.47 21.26
N GLY A 52 -8.47 0.96 22.18
CA GLY A 52 -9.93 1.11 22.14
C GLY A 52 -10.68 0.19 21.16
N ALA A 53 -9.99 -0.72 20.46
CA ALA A 53 -10.61 -1.71 19.59
C ALA A 53 -10.20 -3.13 20.01
N GLN A 54 -11.11 -3.88 20.62
CA GLN A 54 -10.88 -5.29 20.93
C GLN A 54 -10.59 -6.07 19.64
N GLU A 55 -9.65 -7.00 19.71
CA GLU A 55 -9.25 -7.92 18.64
C GLU A 55 -8.55 -7.32 17.42
N LEU A 56 -8.48 -5.98 17.30
CA LEU A 56 -7.75 -5.31 16.22
C LEU A 56 -6.30 -5.06 16.60
N SER A 57 -5.37 -5.59 15.81
CA SER A 57 -3.93 -5.41 16.00
C SER A 57 -3.17 -5.42 14.68
N THR A 58 -2.03 -4.74 14.64
CA THR A 58 -1.00 -5.00 13.62
C THR A 58 -0.10 -6.11 14.15
N ASP A 59 0.00 -7.23 13.44
CA ASP A 59 0.89 -8.33 13.85
C ASP A 59 2.19 -8.30 13.05
N VAL A 60 3.31 -8.52 13.72
CA VAL A 60 4.65 -8.55 13.11
C VAL A 60 5.26 -9.92 13.27
N ALA A 61 5.71 -10.50 12.15
CA ALA A 61 6.44 -11.76 12.13
C ALA A 61 7.86 -11.52 11.61
N PHE A 62 8.86 -11.81 12.44
CA PHE A 62 10.26 -11.61 12.13
C PHE A 62 10.98 -12.96 12.05
N PHE A 63 11.26 -13.39 10.82
CA PHE A 63 12.02 -14.59 10.50
C PHE A 63 13.52 -14.25 10.44
N LYS A 64 14.22 -14.55 11.53
CA LYS A 64 15.68 -14.36 11.61
C LYS A 64 16.41 -15.66 11.31
N ASN A 65 17.44 -15.59 10.50
CA ASN A 65 18.37 -16.69 10.34
C ASN A 65 19.08 -16.97 11.67
N ARG A 66 19.51 -18.22 11.86
CA ARG A 66 20.32 -18.60 13.03
C ARG A 66 21.69 -17.91 13.03
N THR A 67 22.22 -17.58 11.86
CA THR A 67 23.42 -16.77 11.70
C THR A 67 23.03 -15.29 11.52
N PRO A 68 23.71 -14.35 12.21
CA PRO A 68 23.40 -12.93 12.08
C PRO A 68 23.53 -12.43 10.64
N GLN A 69 22.46 -11.84 10.10
CA GLN A 69 22.47 -11.21 8.79
C GLN A 69 22.68 -9.70 8.90
N LYS A 70 23.16 -9.08 7.82
CA LYS A 70 23.31 -7.62 7.70
C LYS A 70 22.17 -6.96 6.91
N THR A 71 21.36 -7.76 6.24
CA THR A 71 20.25 -7.31 5.40
C THR A 71 18.92 -7.79 5.96
N LEU A 72 17.94 -6.88 6.02
CA LEU A 72 16.55 -7.15 6.37
C LEU A 72 15.64 -6.76 5.20
N LEU A 73 14.73 -7.66 4.81
CA LEU A 73 13.60 -7.32 3.96
C LEU A 73 12.35 -7.20 4.84
N VAL A 74 11.76 -6.01 4.88
CA VAL A 74 10.45 -5.74 5.50
C VAL A 74 9.39 -5.71 4.41
N ILE A 75 8.30 -6.45 4.58
CA ILE A 75 7.11 -6.37 3.73
C ILE A 75 5.94 -5.90 4.60
N SER A 76 5.49 -4.66 4.41
CA SER A 76 4.30 -4.13 5.08
C SER A 76 3.08 -4.14 4.15
N SER A 77 1.89 -4.14 4.74
CA SER A 77 0.66 -3.97 3.98
C SER A 77 -0.40 -3.26 4.82
N GLY A 78 -1.45 -2.80 4.14
CA GLY A 78 -2.66 -2.32 4.79
C GLY A 78 -2.49 -1.01 5.55
N ILE A 79 -1.54 -0.14 5.15
CA ILE A 79 -1.54 1.27 5.61
C ILE A 79 -2.83 1.96 5.15
N HIS A 80 -3.24 1.66 3.93
CA HIS A 80 -4.61 1.80 3.48
C HIS A 80 -5.39 0.54 3.83
N GLY A 81 -6.37 0.66 4.72
CA GLY A 81 -6.99 -0.51 5.35
C GLY A 81 -7.56 -1.53 4.36
N ILE A 82 -8.35 -1.08 3.38
CA ILE A 82 -8.96 -1.96 2.37
C ILE A 82 -7.94 -2.70 1.50
N GLU A 83 -6.79 -2.11 1.24
CA GLU A 83 -5.72 -2.73 0.43
C GLU A 83 -5.04 -3.88 1.20
N GLY A 84 -5.26 -3.91 2.52
CA GLY A 84 -4.84 -4.99 3.41
C GLY A 84 -5.38 -6.37 3.06
N PHE A 85 -6.54 -6.48 2.38
CA PHE A 85 -7.06 -7.79 1.95
C PHE A 85 -6.12 -8.47 0.94
N VAL A 86 -5.72 -7.73 -0.09
CA VAL A 86 -4.75 -8.22 -1.08
C VAL A 86 -3.37 -8.32 -0.47
N GLY A 87 -2.94 -7.31 0.29
CA GLY A 87 -1.65 -7.30 0.97
C GLY A 87 -1.46 -8.51 1.89
N SER A 88 -2.48 -8.89 2.66
CA SER A 88 -2.45 -10.10 3.48
C SER A 88 -2.32 -11.38 2.66
N ALA A 89 -3.07 -11.49 1.55
CA ALA A 89 -2.99 -12.66 0.68
C ALA A 89 -1.59 -12.81 0.07
N LEU A 90 -1.00 -11.71 -0.41
CA LEU A 90 0.35 -11.68 -0.94
C LEU A 90 1.40 -12.02 0.13
N GLN A 91 1.32 -11.42 1.33
CA GLN A 91 2.25 -11.75 2.41
C GLN A 91 2.19 -13.24 2.78
N ARG A 92 0.97 -13.81 2.91
CA ARG A 92 0.79 -15.24 3.17
C ARG A 92 1.36 -16.11 2.04
N TRP A 93 1.15 -15.71 0.79
CA TRP A 93 1.73 -16.39 -0.36
C TRP A 93 3.27 -16.36 -0.32
N VAL A 94 3.88 -15.19 -0.05
CA VAL A 94 5.34 -15.06 0.08
C VAL A 94 5.89 -15.96 1.18
N ILE A 95 5.24 -15.99 2.36
CA ILE A 95 5.64 -16.86 3.48
C ILE A 95 5.55 -18.34 3.07
N ALA A 96 4.44 -18.77 2.47
CA ALA A 96 4.27 -20.16 2.08
C ALA A 96 5.34 -20.61 1.06
N GLU A 97 5.59 -19.81 0.03
CA GLU A 97 6.48 -20.17 -1.08
C GLU A 97 7.97 -20.00 -0.75
N ASN A 98 8.34 -19.02 0.08
CA ASN A 98 9.75 -18.65 0.30
C ASN A 98 10.28 -19.04 1.68
N ILE A 99 9.41 -19.24 2.67
CA ILE A 99 9.81 -19.51 4.05
C ILE A 99 9.50 -20.96 4.43
N LEU A 100 8.29 -21.43 4.12
CA LEU A 100 7.86 -22.78 4.53
C LEU A 100 8.34 -23.87 3.57
N ALA A 101 8.63 -23.53 2.30
CA ALA A 101 8.89 -24.53 1.28
C ALA A 101 10.32 -25.11 1.27
N GLY A 102 11.28 -24.67 2.09
CA GLY A 102 12.61 -25.33 2.16
C GLY A 102 13.70 -24.60 2.96
N PRO A 103 14.91 -25.19 3.08
CA PRO A 103 16.01 -24.62 3.85
C PRO A 103 16.42 -23.24 3.33
N SER A 104 16.56 -22.27 4.23
CA SER A 104 16.92 -20.90 3.82
C SER A 104 18.43 -20.75 3.75
N ASP A 105 18.98 -20.84 2.54
CA ASP A 105 20.29 -20.29 2.20
C ASP A 105 20.24 -18.74 2.14
N LEU A 106 19.09 -18.16 2.50
CA LEU A 106 18.79 -16.75 2.46
C LEU A 106 19.76 -15.99 3.37
N LYS A 107 20.60 -15.15 2.76
CA LYS A 107 21.50 -14.23 3.47
C LYS A 107 20.78 -12.95 3.89
N THR A 108 19.50 -13.06 4.22
CA THR A 108 18.59 -11.95 4.49
C THR A 108 17.54 -12.40 5.48
N ASP A 109 17.37 -11.63 6.55
CA ASP A 109 16.25 -11.83 7.46
C ASP A 109 14.99 -11.19 6.89
N LEU A 110 13.81 -11.68 7.29
CA LEU A 110 12.53 -11.23 6.75
C LEU A 110 11.63 -10.74 7.89
N ALA A 111 10.98 -9.60 7.70
CA ALA A 111 9.92 -9.13 8.59
C ALA A 111 8.65 -8.84 7.79
N PHE A 112 7.52 -9.31 8.31
CA PHE A 112 6.20 -9.03 7.76
C PHE A 112 5.42 -8.20 8.76
N ILE A 113 4.97 -7.02 8.34
CA ILE A 113 4.06 -6.19 9.13
C ILE A 113 2.66 -6.37 8.53
N HIS A 114 1.86 -7.19 9.18
CA HIS A 114 0.52 -7.56 8.74
C HIS A 114 -0.48 -6.50 9.20
N ILE A 115 -0.92 -5.69 8.24
CA ILE A 115 -1.99 -4.70 8.36
C ILE A 115 -1.65 -3.56 9.33
N LEU A 116 -1.08 -2.47 8.80
CA LEU A 116 -0.78 -1.25 9.55
C LEU A 116 -2.04 -0.50 10.03
N ASN A 117 -3.17 -0.64 9.32
CA ASN A 117 -4.46 -0.01 9.64
C ASN A 117 -5.56 -1.08 9.85
N PRO A 118 -5.56 -1.78 10.99
CA PRO A 118 -6.51 -2.87 11.24
C PRO A 118 -7.96 -2.36 11.31
N TRP A 119 -8.20 -1.12 11.78
CA TRP A 119 -9.53 -0.52 11.77
C TRP A 119 -10.03 -0.26 10.35
N GLY A 120 -9.18 0.35 9.49
CA GLY A 120 -9.51 0.61 8.10
C GLY A 120 -9.86 -0.69 7.38
N MET A 121 -9.05 -1.74 7.57
CA MET A 121 -9.33 -3.05 6.95
C MET A 121 -10.64 -3.65 7.46
N GLN A 122 -10.88 -3.65 8.77
CA GLN A 122 -12.11 -4.15 9.37
C GLN A 122 -13.36 -3.41 8.86
N ARG A 123 -13.22 -2.11 8.55
CA ARG A 123 -14.30 -1.28 7.99
C ARG A 123 -14.33 -1.25 6.47
N GLY A 124 -13.38 -1.89 5.79
CA GLY A 124 -13.26 -1.83 4.33
C GLY A 124 -12.95 -0.42 3.80
N ARG A 125 -12.21 0.39 4.56
CA ARG A 125 -11.87 1.78 4.24
C ARG A 125 -10.38 1.96 4.01
N ARG A 126 -10.02 3.03 3.29
CA ARG A 126 -8.62 3.44 3.10
C ARG A 126 -8.02 4.05 4.38
N VAL A 127 -8.81 4.85 5.09
CA VAL A 127 -8.37 5.70 6.22
C VAL A 127 -8.51 5.02 7.59
N ASP A 128 -7.95 5.62 8.64
CA ASP A 128 -8.11 5.18 10.03
C ASP A 128 -9.45 5.63 10.65
N GLN A 129 -9.66 5.34 11.93
CA GLN A 129 -10.89 5.69 12.66
C GLN A 129 -11.14 7.20 12.82
N LYS A 130 -10.11 8.03 12.60
CA LYS A 130 -10.19 9.49 12.62
C LYS A 130 -10.27 10.08 11.20
N ASN A 131 -10.53 9.24 10.19
CA ASN A 131 -10.52 9.60 8.78
C ASN A 131 -9.15 10.05 8.26
N VAL A 132 -8.06 9.71 8.98
CA VAL A 132 -6.70 10.05 8.58
C VAL A 132 -6.23 9.05 7.52
N ASP A 133 -5.78 9.57 6.39
CA ASP A 133 -4.93 8.84 5.45
C ASP A 133 -3.55 8.69 6.09
N LEU A 134 -3.30 7.50 6.64
CA LEU A 134 -2.04 7.19 7.31
C LEU A 134 -0.84 7.37 6.38
N ASN A 135 -1.00 7.17 5.07
CA ASN A 135 0.06 7.34 4.08
C ASN A 135 0.21 8.80 3.62
N ARG A 136 -0.36 9.76 4.37
CA ARG A 136 -0.03 11.19 4.36
C ARG A 136 0.40 11.71 5.73
N ASN A 137 0.35 10.86 6.76
CA ASN A 137 0.58 11.22 8.15
C ASN A 137 2.01 10.95 8.63
N PHE A 138 2.80 10.14 7.91
CA PHE A 138 4.21 9.83 8.20
C PHE A 138 5.14 11.01 7.87
N LEU A 139 4.84 12.19 8.41
CA LEU A 139 5.68 13.38 8.28
C LEU A 139 6.91 13.28 9.20
N ILE A 140 8.01 13.90 8.78
CA ILE A 140 9.23 13.98 9.59
C ILE A 140 9.07 14.95 10.76
N ASP A 141 8.51 16.13 10.50
CA ASP A 141 8.29 17.18 11.52
C ASP A 141 6.79 17.42 11.71
N ALA A 142 6.36 17.48 12.98
CA ALA A 142 4.98 17.79 13.36
C ALA A 142 4.54 19.19 12.88
N LYS A 143 5.48 20.12 12.65
CA LYS A 143 5.17 21.43 12.08
C LYS A 143 4.51 21.33 10.70
N ASN A 144 4.76 20.26 9.95
CA ASN A 144 4.20 20.05 8.62
C ASN A 144 2.69 19.71 8.63
N PHE A 145 2.07 19.55 9.81
CA PHE A 145 0.61 19.53 9.94
C PHE A 145 -0.01 20.93 9.78
N GLN A 146 0.79 21.99 9.96
CA GLN A 146 0.39 23.39 9.87
C GLN A 146 0.56 23.88 8.43
N GLY A 147 -0.33 23.46 7.54
CA GLY A 147 -0.36 23.91 6.16
C GLY A 147 -1.77 23.79 5.59
N THR A 148 -2.20 24.83 4.88
CA THR A 148 -3.47 24.84 4.15
C THR A 148 -3.22 24.48 2.68
N ASN A 149 -3.99 23.54 2.16
CA ASN A 149 -3.96 23.19 0.75
C ASN A 149 -5.02 24.00 0.01
N ALA A 150 -4.65 25.24 -0.36
CA ALA A 150 -5.57 26.18 -1.01
C ALA A 150 -6.16 25.65 -2.33
N ASP A 151 -5.44 24.79 -3.05
CA ASP A 151 -5.95 24.18 -4.29
C ASP A 151 -6.98 23.08 -4.01
N TYR A 152 -6.83 22.31 -2.93
CA TYR A 152 -7.85 21.37 -2.47
C TYR A 152 -9.15 22.10 -2.12
N LEU A 153 -9.05 23.24 -1.40
CA LEU A 153 -10.23 24.02 -0.99
C LEU A 153 -11.06 24.54 -2.19
N LYS A 154 -10.44 24.78 -3.35
CA LYS A 154 -11.14 25.21 -4.57
C LYS A 154 -12.10 24.15 -5.13
N ILE A 155 -11.86 22.87 -4.80
CA ILE A 155 -12.61 21.72 -5.32
C ILE A 155 -13.25 20.90 -4.21
N ASP A 156 -13.22 21.40 -2.97
CA ASP A 156 -13.62 20.67 -1.77
C ASP A 156 -15.08 20.19 -1.82
N SER A 157 -16.01 21.05 -2.22
CA SER A 157 -17.44 20.70 -2.33
C SER A 157 -17.71 19.59 -3.36
N PHE A 158 -16.87 19.49 -4.39
CA PHE A 158 -16.95 18.41 -5.38
C PHE A 158 -16.37 17.09 -4.83
N LEU A 159 -15.30 17.16 -4.04
CA LEU A 159 -14.66 16.00 -3.45
C LEU A 159 -15.39 15.47 -2.21
N ASN A 160 -16.07 16.33 -1.47
CA ASN A 160 -16.70 16.02 -0.19
C ASN A 160 -18.16 16.50 -0.18
N PRO A 161 -19.04 15.89 -0.99
CA PRO A 161 -20.47 16.19 -0.93
C PRO A 161 -21.03 15.88 0.46
N THR A 162 -21.86 16.78 1.00
CA THR A 162 -22.40 16.67 2.37
C THR A 162 -23.80 16.06 2.43
N ASP A 163 -24.42 15.81 1.29
CA ASP A 163 -25.75 15.22 1.20
C ASP A 163 -25.70 13.69 1.31
N SER A 164 -26.86 13.08 1.57
CA SER A 164 -27.02 11.62 1.54
C SER A 164 -26.65 11.05 0.16
N LEU A 165 -25.96 9.91 0.13
CA LEU A 165 -25.51 9.29 -1.12
C LEU A 165 -26.69 8.85 -2.00
N SER A 166 -26.65 9.28 -3.26
CA SER A 166 -27.54 8.82 -4.33
C SER A 166 -26.71 8.40 -5.55
N LEU A 167 -26.87 7.14 -5.99
CA LEU A 167 -26.15 6.57 -7.12
C LEU A 167 -27.00 6.50 -8.40
N SER A 168 -27.89 7.46 -8.60
CA SER A 168 -28.70 7.51 -9.84
C SER A 168 -27.82 7.76 -11.08
N PHE A 169 -28.36 7.39 -12.25
CA PHE A 169 -27.72 7.67 -13.54
C PHE A 169 -27.37 9.16 -13.70
N PHE A 170 -28.25 10.06 -13.25
CA PHE A 170 -28.03 11.51 -13.32
C PHE A 170 -26.90 11.99 -12.41
N HIS A 171 -26.74 11.42 -11.21
CA HIS A 171 -25.60 11.76 -10.34
C HIS A 171 -24.27 11.32 -10.97
N ARG A 172 -24.24 10.14 -11.61
CA ARG A 172 -23.04 9.68 -12.31
C ARG A 172 -22.68 10.59 -13.49
N LEU A 173 -23.66 11.01 -14.29
CA LEU A 173 -23.44 11.97 -15.38
C LEU A 173 -22.99 13.34 -14.87
N GLY A 174 -23.61 13.83 -13.79
CA GLY A 174 -23.23 15.08 -13.13
C GLY A 174 -21.78 15.05 -12.67
N PHE A 175 -21.37 13.99 -11.96
CA PHE A 175 -19.97 13.83 -11.53
C PHE A 175 -18.98 13.84 -12.70
N LEU A 176 -19.32 13.17 -13.81
CA LEU A 176 -18.47 13.16 -15.01
C LEU A 176 -18.38 14.55 -15.64
N PHE A 177 -19.52 15.25 -15.76
CA PHE A 177 -19.56 16.61 -16.28
C PHE A 177 -18.71 17.56 -15.43
N ASP A 178 -18.90 17.56 -14.11
CA ASP A 178 -18.14 18.37 -13.18
C ASP A 178 -16.64 18.04 -13.23
N SER A 179 -16.29 16.76 -13.30
CA SER A 179 -14.91 16.31 -13.49
C SER A 179 -14.29 16.92 -14.74
N VAL A 180 -15.00 16.91 -15.87
CA VAL A 180 -14.53 17.51 -17.12
C VAL A 180 -14.39 19.03 -16.99
N GLN A 181 -15.34 19.71 -16.35
CA GLN A 181 -15.26 21.16 -16.11
C GLN A 181 -14.02 21.52 -15.27
N PHE A 182 -13.75 20.78 -14.19
CA PHE A 182 -12.55 20.98 -13.37
C PHE A 182 -11.27 20.70 -14.16
N ILE A 183 -11.24 19.63 -14.95
CA ILE A 183 -10.08 19.29 -15.80
C ILE A 183 -9.81 20.40 -16.82
N LEU A 184 -10.84 20.96 -17.46
CA LEU A 184 -10.68 22.08 -18.40
C LEU A 184 -10.16 23.35 -17.70
N ARG A 185 -10.60 23.59 -16.46
CA ARG A 185 -10.24 24.79 -15.70
C ARG A 185 -8.84 24.73 -15.09
N TYR A 186 -8.42 23.57 -14.59
CA TYR A 186 -7.21 23.43 -13.79
C TYR A 186 -6.18 22.45 -14.37
N SER A 187 -6.50 21.71 -15.42
CA SER A 187 -5.77 20.51 -15.90
C SER A 187 -5.87 19.30 -14.97
N LEU A 188 -5.83 18.10 -15.55
CA LEU A 188 -5.86 16.84 -14.80
C LEU A 188 -4.64 16.68 -13.87
N GLU A 189 -3.47 17.14 -14.30
CA GLU A 189 -2.23 17.01 -13.54
C GLU A 189 -2.25 17.86 -12.27
N THR A 190 -2.65 19.13 -12.38
CA THR A 190 -2.78 20.02 -11.21
C THR A 190 -3.82 19.50 -10.23
N LEU A 191 -4.97 19.01 -10.71
CA LEU A 191 -6.00 18.42 -9.84
C LEU A 191 -5.50 17.18 -9.11
N ARG A 192 -4.81 16.27 -9.81
CA ARG A 192 -4.20 15.10 -9.18
C ARG A 192 -3.21 15.53 -8.11
N LYS A 193 -2.32 16.48 -8.42
CA LYS A 193 -1.33 16.98 -7.48
C LYS A 193 -1.97 17.62 -6.24
N SER A 194 -3.01 18.44 -6.41
CA SER A 194 -3.67 19.12 -5.30
C SER A 194 -4.43 18.16 -4.39
N ILE A 195 -5.04 17.12 -4.95
CA ILE A 195 -5.77 16.09 -4.18
C ILE A 195 -4.78 15.15 -3.48
N LEU A 196 -3.81 14.63 -4.22
CA LEU A 196 -3.03 13.47 -3.81
C LEU A 196 -1.85 13.83 -2.91
N ILE A 197 -1.44 15.10 -2.80
CA ILE A 197 -0.44 15.51 -1.81
C ILE A 197 -0.98 15.43 -0.37
N GLY A 198 -2.31 15.39 -0.19
CA GLY A 198 -2.99 15.39 1.10
C GLY A 198 -3.32 16.79 1.63
N GLN A 199 -4.15 16.85 2.67
CA GLN A 199 -4.66 18.11 3.22
C GLN A 199 -4.93 18.00 4.72
N SER A 200 -4.85 19.12 5.45
CA SER A 200 -5.12 19.19 6.90
C SER A 200 -6.38 20.00 7.24
N ASP A 201 -7.07 20.57 6.25
CA ASP A 201 -8.13 21.57 6.45
C ASP A 201 -9.52 20.93 6.66
N GLN A 202 -9.77 19.78 6.04
CA GLN A 202 -11.06 19.09 6.01
C GLN A 202 -10.98 17.71 6.69
N PRO A 203 -11.32 17.59 7.99
CA PRO A 203 -11.17 16.35 8.74
C PRO A 203 -11.96 15.16 8.19
N LEU A 204 -13.14 15.40 7.61
CA LEU A 204 -13.95 14.36 6.97
C LEU A 204 -13.63 14.20 5.48
N GLY A 205 -12.74 15.03 4.94
CA GLY A 205 -12.43 15.06 3.53
C GLY A 205 -11.48 13.96 3.07
N LEU A 206 -11.42 13.74 1.77
CA LEU A 206 -10.45 12.84 1.16
C LEU A 206 -9.00 13.28 1.46
N TYR A 207 -8.10 12.30 1.57
CA TYR A 207 -6.66 12.49 1.81
C TYR A 207 -6.34 13.40 3.01
N PHE A 208 -7.22 13.41 4.01
CA PHE A 208 -6.98 14.12 5.27
C PHE A 208 -5.77 13.51 5.98
N ARG A 209 -4.71 14.29 6.17
CA ARG A 209 -3.47 13.81 6.80
C ARG A 209 -3.50 13.84 8.32
N GLY A 210 -4.55 14.37 8.93
CA GLY A 210 -4.60 14.58 10.39
C GLY A 210 -3.99 15.91 10.84
N LYS A 211 -4.04 16.16 12.15
CA LYS A 211 -3.42 17.31 12.82
C LYS A 211 -2.28 16.93 13.77
N GLU A 212 -2.08 15.63 13.95
CA GLU A 212 -1.12 15.02 14.86
C GLU A 212 -0.67 13.68 14.28
N PHE A 213 0.43 13.14 14.80
CA PHE A 213 0.90 11.81 14.39
C PHE A 213 -0.08 10.72 14.83
N ALA A 214 -0.42 9.83 13.90
CA ALA A 214 -1.19 8.63 14.18
C ALA A 214 -0.36 7.63 15.01
N SER A 215 -1.04 6.87 15.86
CA SER A 215 -0.40 5.95 16.81
C SER A 215 0.50 4.88 16.14
N VAL A 216 0.18 4.48 14.91
CA VAL A 216 0.99 3.51 14.14
C VAL A 216 2.40 4.02 13.89
N LYS A 217 2.60 5.33 13.76
CA LYS A 217 3.90 5.92 13.49
C LYS A 217 4.89 5.63 14.63
N ALA A 218 4.44 5.76 15.88
CA ALA A 218 5.27 5.44 17.05
C ALA A 218 5.67 3.95 17.07
N ARG A 219 4.78 3.05 16.63
CA ARG A 219 5.09 1.62 16.55
C ARG A 219 6.12 1.30 15.46
N VAL A 220 6.04 1.98 14.31
CA VAL A 220 7.06 1.88 13.25
C VAL A 220 8.41 2.44 13.73
N ASP A 221 8.40 3.59 14.41
CA ASP A 221 9.61 4.16 15.02
C ASP A 221 10.25 3.18 16.04
N ASP A 222 9.45 2.58 16.91
CA ASP A 222 9.91 1.57 17.88
C ASP A 222 10.50 0.34 17.18
N PHE A 223 9.87 -0.15 16.11
CA PHE A 223 10.36 -1.29 15.33
C PHE A 223 11.70 -0.99 14.66
N LEU A 224 11.85 0.19 14.05
CA LEU A 224 13.12 0.60 13.45
C LEU A 224 14.23 0.70 14.51
N GLN A 225 13.94 1.30 15.66
CA GLN A 225 14.93 1.54 16.71
C GLN A 225 15.34 0.27 17.47
N ASN A 226 14.39 -0.63 17.75
CA ASN A 226 14.63 -1.78 18.63
C ASN A 226 14.87 -3.08 17.88
N ASP A 227 14.22 -3.27 16.73
CA ASP A 227 14.29 -4.53 15.98
C ASP A 227 15.23 -4.45 14.78
N CYS A 228 15.40 -3.25 14.20
CA CYS A 228 16.13 -3.08 12.96
C CYS A 228 17.56 -2.51 13.13
N LYS A 229 17.93 -2.04 14.32
CA LYS A 229 19.20 -1.33 14.58
C LYS A 229 20.48 -2.06 14.15
N THR A 230 20.49 -3.39 14.17
CA THR A 230 21.70 -4.18 13.87
C THR A 230 21.92 -4.44 12.38
N TYR A 231 20.92 -4.15 11.53
CA TYR A 231 21.02 -4.37 10.10
C TYR A 231 21.71 -3.19 9.43
N ALA A 232 22.71 -3.46 8.59
CA ALA A 232 23.36 -2.42 7.80
C ALA A 232 22.47 -1.97 6.63
N LYS A 233 21.60 -2.87 6.14
CA LYS A 233 20.71 -2.61 5.01
C LYS A 233 19.30 -3.09 5.30
N ILE A 234 18.33 -2.21 5.07
CA ILE A 234 16.90 -2.51 5.21
C ILE A 234 16.22 -2.19 3.88
N ILE A 235 15.54 -3.17 3.30
CA ILE A 235 14.66 -3.00 2.15
C ILE A 235 13.24 -3.06 2.69
N TRP A 236 12.45 -2.00 2.48
CA TRP A 236 11.07 -1.93 2.95
C TRP A 236 10.13 -1.87 1.76
N LEU A 237 9.34 -2.93 1.55
CA LEU A 237 8.33 -3.00 0.50
C LEU A 237 6.95 -2.77 1.13
N ASP A 238 6.27 -1.71 0.74
CA ASP A 238 4.91 -1.44 1.19
C ASP A 238 3.92 -1.81 0.09
N LEU A 239 3.02 -2.76 0.38
CA LEU A 239 2.08 -3.31 -0.60
C LEU A 239 0.80 -2.47 -0.65
N HIS A 240 0.46 -2.00 -1.85
CA HIS A 240 -0.73 -1.18 -2.15
C HIS A 240 -1.49 -1.74 -3.35
N THR A 241 -2.75 -1.33 -3.49
CA THR A 241 -3.56 -1.66 -4.66
C THR A 241 -4.41 -0.49 -5.09
N GLY A 242 -4.85 -0.51 -6.36
CA GLY A 242 -5.88 0.39 -6.86
C GLY A 242 -5.38 1.35 -7.93
N TYR A 243 -4.31 2.08 -7.66
CA TYR A 243 -3.74 3.01 -8.63
C TYR A 243 -2.88 2.26 -9.68
N GLY A 244 -2.95 2.67 -10.94
CA GLY A 244 -2.12 2.13 -12.03
C GLY A 244 -2.90 1.38 -13.10
N GLU A 245 -2.16 0.81 -14.04
CA GLU A 245 -2.68 -0.05 -15.10
C GLU A 245 -3.19 -1.38 -14.51
N ASN A 246 -4.34 -1.85 -15.00
CA ASN A 246 -4.94 -3.08 -14.50
C ASN A 246 -3.98 -4.27 -14.68
N LYS A 247 -3.82 -5.08 -13.62
CA LYS A 247 -2.96 -6.29 -13.59
C LYS A 247 -1.47 -5.97 -13.69
N ARG A 248 -1.05 -4.72 -13.55
CA ARG A 248 0.35 -4.31 -13.60
C ARG A 248 0.84 -3.90 -12.21
N LEU A 249 2.03 -4.36 -11.86
CA LEU A 249 2.77 -3.91 -10.69
C LEU A 249 3.57 -2.66 -11.07
N HIS A 250 3.36 -1.60 -10.30
CA HIS A 250 4.11 -0.36 -10.37
C HIS A 250 4.98 -0.21 -9.13
N PHE A 251 6.24 0.16 -9.32
CA PHE A 251 7.16 0.48 -8.23
C PHE A 251 7.15 1.99 -8.06
N LEU A 252 6.60 2.51 -6.96
CA LEU A 252 6.42 3.95 -6.78
C LEU A 252 7.44 4.52 -5.79
N ALA A 253 7.99 5.68 -6.15
CA ALA A 253 8.85 6.50 -5.29
C ALA A 253 8.62 7.98 -5.59
N ASN A 254 9.03 8.89 -4.71
CA ASN A 254 8.66 10.30 -4.82
C ASN A 254 9.43 11.08 -5.90
N ASP A 255 10.75 11.06 -5.86
CA ASP A 255 11.57 12.03 -6.60
C ASP A 255 12.85 11.36 -7.12
N ALA A 256 12.95 11.18 -8.44
CA ALA A 256 14.08 10.53 -9.10
C ALA A 256 15.40 11.31 -8.93
N ASP A 257 15.31 12.64 -8.83
CA ASP A 257 16.48 13.53 -8.82
C ASP A 257 17.03 13.71 -7.41
N SER A 258 16.25 13.36 -6.40
CA SER A 258 16.66 13.37 -5.00
C SER A 258 17.77 12.34 -4.71
N PRO A 259 18.62 12.54 -3.68
CA PRO A 259 19.60 11.53 -3.25
C PRO A 259 18.96 10.18 -2.93
N LEU A 260 17.74 10.18 -2.37
CA LEU A 260 16.94 8.98 -2.16
C LEU A 260 16.58 8.31 -3.49
N GLY A 261 16.08 9.07 -4.45
CA GLY A 261 15.72 8.57 -5.79
C GLY A 261 16.88 7.88 -6.48
N GLN A 262 18.05 8.53 -6.51
CA GLN A 262 19.26 7.96 -7.12
C GLN A 262 19.69 6.67 -6.42
N ARG A 263 19.58 6.60 -5.09
CA ARG A 263 19.84 5.39 -4.31
C ARG A 263 18.86 4.27 -4.66
N LEU A 264 17.57 4.59 -4.79
CA LEU A 264 16.55 3.64 -5.21
C LEU A 264 16.81 3.15 -6.65
N VAL A 265 17.16 4.01 -7.59
CA VAL A 265 17.55 3.59 -8.96
C VAL A 265 18.76 2.67 -8.93
N LYS A 266 19.77 2.95 -8.12
CA LYS A 266 20.93 2.06 -7.98
C LYS A 266 20.55 0.70 -7.39
N GLN A 267 19.68 0.69 -6.39
CA GLN A 267 19.27 -0.51 -5.67
C GLN A 267 18.26 -1.37 -6.45
N PHE A 268 17.37 -0.72 -7.18
CA PHE A 268 16.21 -1.31 -7.85
C PHE A 268 16.24 -1.01 -9.36
N GLY A 269 17.41 -0.76 -9.97
CA GLY A 269 17.49 -0.35 -11.39
C GLY A 269 17.02 -1.39 -12.40
N ALA A 270 16.89 -2.66 -11.98
CA ALA A 270 16.22 -3.70 -12.75
C ALA A 270 14.69 -3.52 -12.80
N PHE A 271 14.15 -2.68 -11.91
CA PHE A 271 12.76 -2.29 -11.86
C PHE A 271 12.56 -0.97 -12.60
N ASN A 272 11.47 -0.89 -13.37
CA ASN A 272 11.03 0.39 -13.92
C ASN A 272 10.30 1.17 -12.82
N ILE A 273 11.05 1.94 -12.02
CA ILE A 273 10.50 2.76 -10.95
C ILE A 273 9.76 3.96 -11.56
N ASN A 274 8.51 4.11 -11.16
CA ASN A 274 7.67 5.24 -11.50
C ASN A 274 7.80 6.31 -10.42
N PHE A 275 8.44 7.43 -10.77
CA PHE A 275 8.69 8.51 -9.82
C PHE A 275 7.60 9.56 -9.86
N GLY A 276 7.24 10.11 -8.69
CA GLY A 276 6.22 11.14 -8.53
C GLY A 276 6.47 12.46 -9.25
N ASN A 277 7.72 12.75 -9.65
CA ASN A 277 8.06 13.88 -10.53
C ASN A 277 7.94 13.57 -12.03
N GLN A 278 7.59 12.34 -12.41
CA GLN A 278 7.37 11.94 -13.80
C GLN A 278 5.90 12.08 -14.21
N LYS A 279 5.68 12.24 -15.52
CA LYS A 279 4.33 12.35 -16.10
C LYS A 279 3.44 11.18 -15.67
N ASN A 280 2.21 11.50 -15.27
CA ASN A 280 1.16 10.62 -14.73
C ASN A 280 1.33 10.22 -13.26
N PHE A 281 2.49 10.40 -12.64
CA PHE A 281 2.72 10.14 -11.22
C PHE A 281 2.77 11.46 -10.43
N TYR A 282 2.81 11.38 -9.10
CA TYR A 282 2.76 12.55 -8.22
C TYR A 282 3.63 12.34 -6.98
N LYS A 283 4.26 13.42 -6.52
CA LYS A 283 4.97 13.44 -5.24
C LYS A 283 3.94 13.47 -4.10
N THR A 284 4.06 12.54 -3.17
CA THR A 284 3.35 12.56 -1.90
C THR A 284 4.21 13.20 -0.82
N ASP A 285 3.54 13.64 0.24
CA ASP A 285 4.20 14.10 1.45
C ASP A 285 3.59 13.31 2.62
N GLY A 286 4.44 12.82 3.51
CA GLY A 286 4.05 11.97 4.63
C GLY A 286 3.70 10.52 4.28
N ASP A 287 4.25 9.97 3.20
CA ASP A 287 4.14 8.53 2.90
C ASP A 287 5.16 7.69 3.68
N LEU A 288 4.79 6.44 3.98
CA LEU A 288 5.60 5.53 4.81
C LEU A 288 6.94 5.18 4.16
N ALA A 289 6.96 4.90 2.85
CA ALA A 289 8.17 4.44 2.16
C ALA A 289 9.27 5.51 2.15
N THR A 290 8.90 6.77 1.90
CA THR A 290 9.83 7.90 2.01
C THR A 290 10.26 8.10 3.45
N TYR A 291 9.30 8.09 4.38
CA TYR A 291 9.57 8.26 5.81
C TYR A 291 10.62 7.29 6.36
N VAL A 292 10.45 5.98 6.14
CA VAL A 292 11.41 4.98 6.63
C VAL A 292 12.78 5.13 5.94
N SER A 293 12.81 5.57 4.68
CA SER A 293 14.06 5.80 3.96
C SER A 293 14.86 6.97 4.54
N GLU A 294 14.18 8.02 5.00
CA GLU A 294 14.77 9.18 5.67
C GLU A 294 15.27 8.85 7.08
N LYS A 295 14.91 7.69 7.65
CA LYS A 295 15.48 7.17 8.91
C LYS A 295 16.84 6.49 8.75
N SER A 296 17.38 6.43 7.53
CA SER A 296 18.78 6.02 7.31
C SER A 296 19.73 6.86 8.19
N SER A 297 20.65 6.21 8.90
CA SER A 297 21.56 6.90 9.82
C SER A 297 22.89 6.18 9.97
N GLY A 298 23.99 6.94 10.04
CA GLY A 298 25.35 6.36 10.06
C GLY A 298 25.58 5.43 8.87
N ASP A 299 26.04 4.20 9.15
CA ASP A 299 26.27 3.15 8.14
C ASP A 299 25.00 2.34 7.80
N GLN A 300 23.86 2.63 8.43
CA GLN A 300 22.59 1.95 8.15
C GLN A 300 21.85 2.62 6.99
N GLU A 301 21.63 1.85 5.93
CA GLU A 301 20.87 2.26 4.75
C GLU A 301 19.45 1.66 4.76
N ILE A 302 18.42 2.51 4.68
CA ILE A 302 17.02 2.10 4.57
C ILE A 302 16.47 2.55 3.22
N ASN A 303 15.93 1.60 2.46
CA ASN A 303 15.35 1.81 1.13
C ASN A 303 13.90 1.33 1.13
N GLY A 304 12.98 2.28 1.25
CA GLY A 304 11.54 2.09 1.13
C GLY A 304 11.06 2.21 -0.31
N LEU A 305 10.17 1.32 -0.72
CA LEU A 305 9.56 1.29 -2.04
C LEU A 305 8.11 0.84 -1.95
N VAL A 306 7.22 1.52 -2.67
CA VAL A 306 5.81 1.12 -2.77
C VAL A 306 5.65 0.15 -3.93
N LEU A 307 4.97 -0.97 -3.68
CA LEU A 307 4.52 -1.92 -4.69
C LEU A 307 3.03 -1.74 -4.87
N GLU A 308 2.64 -1.05 -5.93
CA GLU A 308 1.26 -0.71 -6.25
C GLU A 308 0.73 -1.64 -7.36
N TYR A 309 -0.26 -2.48 -7.04
CA TYR A 309 -0.91 -3.35 -8.02
C TYR A 309 -2.16 -2.65 -8.59
N GLY A 310 -2.10 -2.26 -9.87
CA GLY A 310 -3.16 -1.47 -10.50
C GLY A 310 -4.41 -2.26 -10.85
N THR A 311 -5.57 -1.57 -10.83
CA THR A 311 -6.89 -2.18 -11.04
C THR A 311 -7.73 -1.44 -12.09
N LEU A 312 -7.92 -0.12 -11.94
CA LEU A 312 -8.87 0.65 -12.75
C LEU A 312 -8.25 1.44 -13.90
N ASN A 313 -7.02 1.17 -14.31
CA ASN A 313 -6.31 1.94 -15.35
C ASN A 313 -6.32 3.44 -15.04
N SER A 314 -6.04 3.83 -13.79
CA SER A 314 -6.18 5.21 -13.30
C SER A 314 -5.25 6.21 -13.98
N GLN A 315 -4.29 5.72 -14.77
CA GLN A 315 -3.44 6.53 -15.64
C GLN A 315 -4.22 7.14 -16.82
N SER A 316 -5.28 6.47 -17.29
CA SER A 316 -6.22 7.03 -18.27
C SER A 316 -7.14 8.07 -17.62
N THR A 317 -7.66 9.03 -18.41
CA THR A 317 -8.58 10.06 -17.90
C THR A 317 -9.84 9.44 -17.29
N LEU A 318 -10.49 8.50 -17.99
CA LEU A 318 -11.71 7.86 -17.52
C LEU A 318 -11.46 6.98 -16.29
N GLY A 319 -10.37 6.22 -16.28
CA GLY A 319 -9.96 5.44 -15.11
C GLY A 319 -9.70 6.34 -13.90
N SER A 320 -9.04 7.48 -14.10
CA SER A 320 -8.78 8.45 -13.03
C SER A 320 -10.05 9.06 -12.45
N ILE A 321 -11.00 9.43 -13.31
CA ILE A 321 -12.30 9.98 -12.89
C ILE A 321 -13.07 8.92 -12.12
N GLU A 322 -13.10 7.68 -12.61
CA GLU A 322 -13.79 6.58 -11.96
C GLU A 322 -13.16 6.21 -10.61
N SER A 323 -11.83 6.16 -10.51
CA SER A 323 -11.12 5.98 -9.24
C SER A 323 -11.47 7.08 -8.23
N LEU A 324 -11.45 8.35 -8.66
CA LEU A 324 -11.81 9.47 -7.80
C LEU A 324 -13.29 9.38 -7.37
N ARG A 325 -14.19 9.07 -8.29
CA ARG A 325 -15.62 8.90 -7.99
C ARG A 325 -15.83 7.85 -6.91
N ARG A 326 -15.15 6.70 -7.00
CA ARG A 326 -15.24 5.63 -6.00
C ARG A 326 -14.76 6.07 -4.61
N MET A 327 -13.69 6.87 -4.55
CA MET A 327 -13.24 7.48 -3.31
C MET A 327 -14.29 8.44 -2.72
N VAL A 328 -14.87 9.32 -3.57
CA VAL A 328 -15.89 10.28 -3.15
C VAL A 328 -17.14 9.59 -2.61
N ILE A 329 -17.70 8.62 -3.35
CA ILE A 329 -18.94 7.95 -2.93
C ILE A 329 -18.75 7.07 -1.70
N GLU A 330 -17.56 6.49 -1.49
CA GLU A 330 -17.28 5.70 -0.27
C GLU A 330 -17.24 6.62 0.94
N ASN A 331 -16.51 7.73 0.84
CA ASN A 331 -16.39 8.68 1.92
C ASN A 331 -17.75 9.35 2.23
N GLN A 332 -18.51 9.72 1.20
CA GLN A 332 -19.87 10.24 1.35
C GLN A 332 -20.81 9.23 2.00
N ALA A 333 -20.80 7.97 1.56
CA ALA A 333 -21.61 6.91 2.15
C ALA A 333 -21.32 6.74 3.65
N PHE A 334 -20.03 6.78 4.03
CA PHE A 334 -19.62 6.59 5.41
C PHE A 334 -20.07 7.74 6.33
N HIS A 335 -19.93 8.99 5.89
CA HIS A 335 -20.21 10.17 6.74
C HIS A 335 -21.66 10.64 6.67
N HIS A 336 -22.35 10.44 5.55
CA HIS A 336 -23.67 11.02 5.29
C HIS A 336 -24.77 9.98 5.02
N GLY A 337 -24.42 8.68 4.99
CA GLY A 337 -25.38 7.61 4.75
C GLY A 337 -25.93 7.62 3.31
N GLY A 338 -27.02 6.88 3.11
CA GLY A 338 -27.62 6.65 1.80
C GLY A 338 -28.73 5.61 1.88
N SER A 339 -29.40 5.33 0.76
CA SER A 339 -30.28 4.17 0.68
C SER A 339 -29.48 2.87 0.84
N PHE A 340 -30.13 1.79 1.28
CA PHE A 340 -29.48 0.48 1.42
C PHE A 340 -28.78 0.03 0.12
N GLU A 341 -29.44 0.23 -1.02
CA GLU A 341 -28.90 -0.09 -2.34
C GLU A 341 -27.68 0.76 -2.67
N SER A 342 -27.72 2.07 -2.38
CA SER A 342 -26.61 2.99 -2.66
C SER A 342 -25.39 2.69 -1.78
N LEU A 343 -25.61 2.35 -0.51
CA LEU A 343 -24.54 1.97 0.42
C LEU A 343 -23.88 0.64 0.01
N ASN A 344 -24.68 -0.36 -0.35
CA ASN A 344 -24.15 -1.65 -0.82
C ASN A 344 -23.38 -1.50 -2.12
N GLU A 345 -23.89 -0.71 -3.05
CA GLU A 345 -23.24 -0.47 -4.34
C GLU A 345 -21.94 0.34 -4.18
N SER A 346 -21.92 1.35 -3.30
CA SER A 346 -20.70 2.08 -2.94
C SER A 346 -19.63 1.11 -2.38
N THR A 347 -20.01 0.27 -1.42
CA THR A 347 -19.14 -0.76 -0.84
C THR A 347 -18.61 -1.72 -1.91
N ARG A 348 -19.48 -2.19 -2.80
CA ARG A 348 -19.12 -3.11 -3.90
C ARG A 348 -18.12 -2.46 -4.86
N GLN A 349 -18.37 -1.24 -5.30
CA GLN A 349 -17.48 -0.51 -6.21
C GLN A 349 -16.12 -0.23 -5.57
N PHE A 350 -16.10 0.13 -4.28
CA PHE A 350 -14.87 0.39 -3.54
C PHE A 350 -14.03 -0.90 -3.36
N ARG A 351 -14.68 -2.02 -3.02
CA ARG A 351 -14.03 -3.34 -2.98
C ARG A 351 -13.48 -3.75 -4.34
N GLN A 352 -14.20 -3.52 -5.43
CA GLN A 352 -13.66 -3.81 -6.77
C GLN A 352 -12.43 -2.99 -7.13
N MET A 353 -12.27 -1.80 -6.55
CA MET A 353 -11.10 -0.96 -6.81
C MET A 353 -9.86 -1.44 -6.07
N PHE A 354 -9.99 -1.86 -4.81
CA PHE A 354 -8.87 -2.15 -3.90
C PHE A 354 -8.72 -3.62 -3.50
N PHE A 355 -9.72 -4.43 -3.81
CA PHE A 355 -9.76 -5.86 -3.55
C PHE A 355 -10.29 -6.62 -4.79
N PRO A 356 -9.56 -6.57 -5.91
CA PRO A 356 -9.86 -7.37 -7.09
C PRO A 356 -9.82 -8.86 -6.75
N ARG A 357 -10.71 -9.63 -7.39
CA ARG A 357 -10.90 -11.08 -7.17
C ARG A 357 -10.81 -11.88 -8.46
N GLU A 358 -10.49 -11.23 -9.56
CA GLU A 358 -10.31 -11.85 -10.86
C GLU A 358 -9.08 -12.76 -10.83
N ASP A 359 -9.22 -14.01 -11.26
CA ASP A 359 -8.15 -15.02 -11.22
C ASP A 359 -6.92 -14.56 -12.01
N ASP A 360 -7.13 -13.90 -13.16
CA ASP A 360 -6.06 -13.40 -14.00
C ASP A 360 -5.32 -12.20 -13.39
N TRP A 361 -6.01 -11.40 -12.57
CA TRP A 361 -5.40 -10.36 -11.76
C TRP A 361 -4.54 -10.96 -10.65
N ALA A 362 -5.06 -11.96 -9.94
CA ALA A 362 -4.33 -12.66 -8.87
C ALA A 362 -3.07 -13.38 -9.41
N GLU A 363 -3.17 -14.03 -10.57
CA GLU A 363 -2.04 -14.66 -11.25
C GLU A 363 -0.98 -13.64 -11.67
N ALA A 364 -1.40 -12.50 -12.22
CA ALA A 364 -0.49 -11.41 -12.59
C ALA A 364 0.21 -10.80 -11.36
N ALA A 365 -0.52 -10.61 -10.25
CA ALA A 365 0.03 -10.12 -9.01
C ALA A 365 1.12 -11.07 -8.47
N VAL A 366 0.80 -12.36 -8.30
CA VAL A 366 1.76 -13.39 -7.86
C VAL A 366 3.00 -13.45 -8.75
N THR A 367 2.81 -13.46 -10.07
CA THR A 367 3.92 -13.53 -11.02
C THR A 367 4.87 -12.34 -10.88
N GLN A 368 4.32 -11.12 -10.79
CA GLN A 368 5.11 -9.90 -10.66
C GLN A 368 5.75 -9.77 -9.27
N THR A 369 5.07 -10.20 -8.19
CA THR A 369 5.67 -10.29 -6.84
C THR A 369 6.86 -11.24 -6.85
N ARG A 370 6.72 -12.44 -7.45
CA ARG A 370 7.81 -13.40 -7.57
C ARG A 370 9.00 -12.79 -8.32
N GLN A 371 8.75 -12.19 -9.48
CA GLN A 371 9.80 -11.55 -10.26
C GLN A 371 10.49 -10.44 -9.46
N ALA A 372 9.73 -9.67 -8.67
CA ALA A 372 10.28 -8.63 -7.84
C ALA A 372 11.20 -9.20 -6.76
N LEU A 373 10.75 -10.21 -6.03
CA LEU A 373 11.55 -10.87 -5.01
C LEU A 373 12.86 -11.46 -5.59
N LEU A 374 12.80 -12.07 -6.77
CA LEU A 374 13.99 -12.58 -7.47
C LEU A 374 14.97 -11.45 -7.86
N ASN A 375 14.47 -10.34 -8.39
CA ASN A 375 15.28 -9.19 -8.82
C ASN A 375 15.99 -8.49 -7.66
N LEU A 376 15.49 -8.60 -6.43
CA LEU A 376 16.17 -8.07 -5.25
C LEU A 376 17.46 -8.84 -4.90
N ASN A 377 17.68 -10.00 -5.53
CA ASN A 377 18.87 -10.83 -5.37
C ASN A 377 19.20 -11.12 -3.88
N LEU A 378 18.15 -11.38 -3.08
CA LEU A 378 18.26 -11.66 -1.65
C LEU A 378 18.64 -13.12 -1.34
N GLY A 379 19.13 -13.85 -2.35
CA GLY A 379 19.36 -15.29 -2.27
C GLY A 379 18.09 -16.13 -2.47
N MET A 380 16.95 -15.52 -2.85
CA MET A 380 15.75 -16.27 -3.27
C MET A 380 16.02 -16.88 -4.64
N GLN A 381 16.12 -18.21 -4.72
CA GLN A 381 16.30 -18.92 -5.99
C GLN A 381 14.94 -19.16 -6.67
N ALA A 382 14.90 -19.01 -8.00
CA ALA A 382 13.76 -19.45 -8.80
C ALA A 382 13.65 -20.98 -8.67
N ARG A 383 12.53 -21.48 -8.15
CA ARG A 383 12.28 -22.92 -8.09
C ARG A 383 11.63 -23.36 -9.39
N HIS A 384 12.24 -24.36 -10.02
CA HIS A 384 11.79 -25.02 -11.25
C HIS A 384 10.53 -25.85 -11.02
#